data_AF-A0A956X0Z5-F1
#
_entry.id   AF-A0A956X0Z5-F1
#
_cell.length_a   1.000
_cell.length_b   1.000
_cell.length_c   1.000
_cell.angle_alpha   90.00
_cell.angle_beta   90.00
_cell.angle_gamma   90.00
#
_symmetry.space_group_name_H-M   'P 1'
#
loop_
_entity.id
_entity.type
_entity.pdbx_description
1 polymer ?
#
loop_
_entity_poly.entity_id
_entity_poly.type
_entity_poly.pdbx_seq_one_letter_code
_entity_poly.pdbx_strand_id
1 'polypeptide(L)'
;MSAPIKPPRLLVIGLDGATFDLLQPMAAQGWLPNLSRAMDQGARGVLQSTVPPLTAPAWCSFMTGLGPGGHGIFSFRHPLDNHLERTFVNSSDLRVPRLWHWLAEHGLTTGVVNLPMTWPPQPMPAGSYVVTGMLTPSIESPFTDPPELADGLRQAGYVCDLRIKLHERDFQSATGMTGIAQDLHQVLLRREEAIFRLLQDNPTDVFTVVFETWDRLQHWAWQAIEELLADDGSLERTALHEAVESCYRELDRVVGRLLAEAAAPETHVFFLSDHGFGPLRYRFHVDQWLAEQGWLVYTTGKATMRQRLRAPLRRVKRLIPRTLLQRGRQALAVSRLIDWDRTRAYSGYAMEHAIYLNLRGREPYGSLDPADGGQVLGQIEEALLAVRDPHSGLPVVQKTYRREEVYRGRYSANAPDLLFTLA
;
A
#
# COMPACT_ATOMS: atom_id res chain seq x y z
N MET A 1 -34.42 -18.90 -2.38
CA MET A 1 -33.95 -17.87 -3.34
C MET A 1 -33.54 -16.68 -2.50
N SER A 2 -32.29 -16.24 -2.59
CA SER A 2 -31.82 -15.03 -1.92
C SER A 2 -32.61 -13.82 -2.40
N ALA A 3 -32.77 -12.80 -1.54
CA ALA A 3 -33.43 -11.56 -1.93
C ALA A 3 -32.62 -10.85 -3.04
N PRO A 4 -33.28 -10.18 -4.01
CA PRO A 4 -32.57 -9.45 -5.06
C PRO A 4 -31.78 -8.28 -4.46
N ILE A 5 -30.58 -8.04 -4.98
CA ILE A 5 -29.76 -6.87 -4.61
C ILE A 5 -30.47 -5.61 -5.08
N LYS A 6 -30.58 -4.61 -4.20
CA LYS A 6 -30.98 -3.26 -4.60
C LYS A 6 -29.74 -2.55 -5.16
N PRO A 7 -29.70 -2.20 -6.45
CA PRO A 7 -28.51 -1.61 -7.06
C PRO A 7 -28.17 -0.25 -6.43
N PRO A 8 -26.89 0.01 -6.05
CA PRO A 8 -26.45 1.35 -5.70
C PRO A 8 -26.53 2.30 -6.89
N ARG A 9 -26.60 3.61 -6.60
CA ARG A 9 -26.48 4.68 -7.59
C ARG A 9 -25.05 4.82 -8.09
N LEU A 10 -24.08 4.55 -7.21
CA LEU A 10 -22.65 4.55 -7.53
C LEU A 10 -21.99 3.30 -6.97
N LEU A 11 -21.35 2.53 -7.86
CA LEU A 11 -20.51 1.39 -7.53
C LEU A 11 -19.05 1.75 -7.79
N VAL A 12 -18.22 1.72 -6.73
CA VAL A 12 -16.78 1.97 -6.82
C VAL A 12 -16.04 0.67 -6.59
N ILE A 13 -15.25 0.26 -7.59
CA ILE A 13 -14.40 -0.93 -7.56
C ILE A 13 -12.94 -0.48 -7.60
N GLY A 14 -12.29 -0.56 -6.44
CA GLY A 14 -10.86 -0.33 -6.29
C GLY A 14 -10.04 -1.57 -6.66
N LEU A 15 -9.05 -1.39 -7.53
CA LEU A 15 -8.04 -2.38 -7.86
C LEU A 15 -6.69 -1.84 -7.38
N ASP A 16 -6.27 -2.24 -6.17
CA ASP A 16 -5.06 -1.72 -5.54
C ASP A 16 -3.82 -2.07 -6.38
N GLY A 17 -3.00 -1.09 -6.73
CA GLY A 17 -1.79 -1.28 -7.53
C GLY A 17 -2.00 -1.65 -9.01
N ALA A 18 -3.21 -1.57 -9.56
CA ALA A 18 -3.47 -1.92 -10.96
C ALA A 18 -2.86 -0.91 -11.96
N THR A 19 -2.21 -1.43 -13.00
CA THR A 19 -1.61 -0.64 -14.09
C THR A 19 -2.12 -1.06 -15.46
N PHE A 20 -2.25 -0.10 -16.39
CA PHE A 20 -2.58 -0.40 -17.79
C PHE A 20 -1.53 -1.26 -18.49
N ASP A 21 -0.27 -1.23 -18.00
CA ASP A 21 0.81 -2.07 -18.52
C ASP A 21 0.54 -3.57 -18.33
N LEU A 22 -0.36 -3.94 -17.41
CA LEU A 22 -0.80 -5.32 -17.19
C LEU A 22 -2.26 -5.51 -17.62
N LEU A 23 -3.16 -4.58 -17.28
CA LEU A 23 -4.58 -4.67 -17.66
C LEU A 23 -4.77 -4.85 -19.17
N GLN A 24 -4.05 -4.08 -20.00
CA GLN A 24 -4.20 -4.14 -21.45
C GLN A 24 -3.73 -5.47 -22.05
N PRO A 25 -2.49 -5.95 -21.81
CA PRO A 25 -2.06 -7.24 -22.36
C PRO A 25 -2.87 -8.42 -21.78
N MET A 26 -3.22 -8.40 -20.49
CA MET A 26 -4.08 -9.43 -19.90
C MET A 26 -5.47 -9.45 -20.55
N ALA A 27 -6.08 -8.29 -20.82
CA ALA A 27 -7.34 -8.18 -21.53
C ALA A 27 -7.21 -8.72 -22.98
N ALA A 28 -6.15 -8.34 -23.70
CA ALA A 28 -5.89 -8.80 -25.05
C ALA A 28 -5.70 -10.33 -25.16
N GLN A 29 -5.14 -10.96 -24.12
CA GLN A 29 -5.03 -12.41 -24.00
C GLN A 29 -6.30 -13.10 -23.46
N GLY A 30 -7.38 -12.36 -23.22
CA GLY A 30 -8.66 -12.90 -22.75
C GLY A 30 -8.67 -13.34 -21.29
N TRP A 31 -7.76 -12.81 -20.46
CA TRP A 31 -7.76 -13.07 -19.01
C TRP A 31 -8.83 -12.27 -18.28
N LEU A 32 -9.11 -11.07 -18.79
CA LEU A 32 -9.94 -10.07 -18.12
C LEU A 32 -11.14 -9.62 -18.98
N PRO A 33 -12.03 -10.54 -19.41
CA PRO A 33 -13.12 -10.19 -20.32
C PRO A 33 -14.09 -9.14 -19.74
N ASN A 34 -14.34 -9.13 -18.43
CA ASN A 34 -15.26 -8.17 -17.82
C ASN A 34 -14.66 -6.77 -17.73
N LEU A 35 -13.41 -6.67 -17.28
CA LEU A 35 -12.66 -5.41 -17.28
C LEU A 35 -12.40 -4.89 -18.69
N SER A 36 -12.12 -5.77 -19.66
CA SER A 36 -12.00 -5.39 -21.08
C SER A 36 -13.28 -4.73 -21.57
N ARG A 37 -14.43 -5.38 -21.36
CA ARG A 37 -15.73 -4.83 -21.73
C ARG A 37 -16.01 -3.49 -21.04
N ALA A 38 -15.69 -3.37 -19.75
CA ALA A 38 -15.86 -2.11 -19.02
C ALA A 38 -14.97 -0.99 -19.58
N MET A 39 -13.74 -1.31 -19.98
CA MET A 39 -12.84 -0.37 -20.65
C MET A 39 -13.32 0.04 -22.05
N ASP A 40 -13.93 -0.89 -22.81
CA ASP A 40 -14.41 -0.64 -24.17
C ASP A 40 -15.72 0.17 -24.20
N GLN A 41 -16.56 0.02 -23.18
CA GLN A 41 -17.85 0.71 -23.06
C GLN A 41 -17.79 2.00 -22.24
N GLY A 42 -16.69 2.25 -21.53
CA GLY A 42 -16.51 3.38 -20.63
C GLY A 42 -15.42 4.35 -21.08
N ALA A 43 -14.97 5.18 -20.13
CA ALA A 43 -13.80 6.02 -20.29
C ALA A 43 -12.65 5.48 -19.43
N ARG A 44 -11.43 5.47 -19.97
CA ARG A 44 -10.22 5.05 -19.25
C ARG A 44 -9.08 6.02 -19.48
N GLY A 45 -8.21 6.17 -18.49
CA GLY A 45 -7.02 7.00 -18.59
C GLY A 45 -6.13 6.85 -17.35
N VAL A 46 -4.85 7.19 -17.52
CA VAL A 46 -3.91 7.27 -16.40
C VAL A 46 -4.16 8.57 -15.65
N LEU A 47 -4.37 8.47 -14.34
CA LEU A 47 -4.48 9.63 -13.44
C LEU A 47 -3.20 9.78 -12.62
N GLN A 48 -2.90 11.02 -12.22
CA GLN A 48 -1.78 11.27 -11.32
C GLN A 48 -2.15 10.84 -9.90
N SER A 49 -1.38 9.92 -9.33
CA SER A 49 -1.48 9.53 -7.91
C SER A 49 -0.83 10.57 -6.98
N THR A 50 -0.85 10.29 -5.68
CA THR A 50 0.01 10.97 -4.71
C THR A 50 1.50 10.77 -5.04
N VAL A 51 2.35 11.67 -4.53
CA VAL A 51 3.80 11.54 -4.62
C VAL A 51 4.34 11.31 -3.21
N PRO A 52 5.03 10.19 -2.93
CA PRO A 52 5.17 9.01 -3.78
C PRO A 52 3.81 8.29 -3.95
N PRO A 53 3.64 7.49 -5.02
CA PRO A 53 2.40 6.77 -5.28
C PRO A 53 2.31 5.54 -4.34
N LEU A 54 1.78 5.75 -3.13
CA LEU A 54 1.65 4.72 -2.11
C LEU A 54 0.19 4.54 -1.67
N THR A 55 -0.18 3.31 -1.33
CA THR A 55 -1.52 2.91 -0.90
C THR A 55 -2.10 3.76 0.21
N ALA A 56 -1.38 3.92 1.34
CA ALA A 56 -1.88 4.67 2.48
C ALA A 56 -2.25 6.14 2.12
N PRO A 57 -1.34 6.98 1.59
CA PRO A 57 -1.69 8.35 1.22
C PRO A 57 -2.74 8.42 0.08
N ALA A 58 -2.68 7.54 -0.91
CA ALA A 58 -3.58 7.60 -2.07
C ALA A 58 -5.03 7.24 -1.70
N TRP A 59 -5.27 6.17 -0.93
CA TRP A 59 -6.62 5.84 -0.47
C TRP A 59 -7.16 6.86 0.53
N CYS A 60 -6.29 7.46 1.36
CA CYS A 60 -6.65 8.60 2.19
C CYS A 60 -7.08 9.81 1.34
N SER A 61 -6.41 10.05 0.22
CA SER A 61 -6.76 11.13 -0.70
C SER A 61 -8.11 10.87 -1.36
N PHE A 62 -8.36 9.63 -1.82
CA PHE A 62 -9.67 9.21 -2.35
C PHE A 62 -10.80 9.46 -1.33
N MET A 63 -10.62 9.00 -0.10
CA MET A 63 -11.70 9.08 0.90
C MET A 63 -11.92 10.49 1.46
N THR A 64 -11.01 11.45 1.25
CA THR A 64 -11.11 12.81 1.83
C THR A 64 -11.24 13.93 0.80
N GLY A 65 -10.87 13.68 -0.46
CA GLY A 65 -10.74 14.73 -1.48
C GLY A 65 -9.55 15.68 -1.25
N LEU A 66 -8.66 15.37 -0.31
CA LEU A 66 -7.48 16.17 0.02
C LEU A 66 -6.21 15.43 -0.43
N GLY A 67 -5.13 16.15 -0.74
CA GLY A 67 -3.81 15.52 -0.87
C GLY A 67 -3.15 15.23 0.48
N PRO A 68 -1.97 14.58 0.51
CA PRO A 68 -1.26 14.23 1.74
C PRO A 68 -1.02 15.39 2.70
N GLY A 69 -0.69 16.58 2.20
CA GLY A 69 -0.53 17.79 3.02
C GLY A 69 -1.82 18.26 3.72
N GLY A 70 -2.99 17.87 3.20
CA GLY A 70 -4.30 18.21 3.75
C GLY A 70 -4.80 17.22 4.80
N HIS A 71 -4.65 15.91 4.55
CA HIS A 71 -5.10 14.87 5.47
C HIS A 71 -4.01 14.36 6.43
N GLY A 72 -2.73 14.63 6.16
CA GLY A 72 -1.61 14.37 7.07
C GLY A 72 -1.02 12.96 7.02
N ILE A 73 -1.43 12.14 6.06
CA ILE A 73 -0.89 10.78 5.86
C ILE A 73 0.05 10.83 4.67
N PHE A 74 1.35 10.66 4.91
CA PHE A 74 2.38 10.71 3.87
C PHE A 74 2.93 9.32 3.51
N SER A 75 2.67 8.33 4.36
CA SER A 75 3.20 6.96 4.27
C SER A 75 2.40 6.02 5.19
N PHE A 76 2.74 4.74 5.16
CA PHE A 76 2.29 3.72 6.13
C PHE A 76 2.82 3.94 7.56
N ARG A 77 3.79 4.84 7.75
CA ARG A 77 4.36 5.12 9.07
C ARG A 77 4.33 6.61 9.39
N HIS A 78 4.25 6.88 10.69
CA HIS A 78 4.52 8.20 11.22
C HIS A 78 5.98 8.61 10.98
N PRO A 79 6.25 9.92 10.96
CA PRO A 79 7.60 10.45 11.12
C PRO A 79 8.31 9.86 12.35
N LEU A 80 9.63 9.95 12.37
CA LEU A 80 10.44 9.44 13.47
C LEU A 80 10.09 10.17 14.78
N ASP A 81 9.81 9.42 15.84
CA ASP A 81 9.50 9.98 17.15
C ASP A 81 10.74 10.17 18.03
N ASN A 82 10.53 10.73 19.23
CA ASN A 82 11.56 10.94 20.24
C ASN A 82 12.20 9.64 20.80
N HIS A 83 11.65 8.48 20.45
CA HIS A 83 12.19 7.17 20.80
C HIS A 83 12.92 6.51 19.63
N LEU A 84 13.11 7.23 18.53
CA LEU A 84 13.67 6.75 17.27
C LEU A 84 12.84 5.62 16.66
N GLU A 85 11.53 5.63 16.91
CA GLU A 85 10.57 4.66 16.41
C GLU A 85 9.67 5.28 15.34
N ARG A 86 9.17 4.42 14.45
CA ARG A 86 8.17 4.76 13.46
C ARG A 86 7.01 3.79 13.59
N THR A 87 5.92 4.25 14.19
CA THR A 87 4.69 3.48 14.36
C THR A 87 3.86 3.53 13.09
N PHE A 88 2.94 2.57 12.93
CA PHE A 88 2.02 2.57 11.80
C PHE A 88 0.95 3.64 11.97
N VAL A 89 0.62 4.31 10.86
CA VAL A 89 -0.60 5.12 10.79
C VAL A 89 -1.83 4.22 10.76
N ASN A 90 -2.97 4.77 11.16
CA ASN A 90 -4.27 4.13 11.07
C ASN A 90 -5.37 5.17 10.81
N SER A 91 -6.63 4.75 10.71
CA SER A 91 -7.76 5.64 10.40
C SER A 91 -7.96 6.78 11.41
N SER A 92 -7.49 6.63 12.64
CA SER A 92 -7.61 7.64 13.70
C SER A 92 -6.70 8.85 13.45
N ASP A 93 -5.69 8.69 12.59
CA ASP A 93 -4.80 9.77 12.17
C ASP A 93 -5.47 10.69 11.13
N LEU A 94 -6.52 10.20 10.46
CA LEU A 94 -7.34 11.00 9.55
C LEU A 94 -8.33 11.88 10.32
N ARG A 95 -7.90 13.08 10.71
CA ARG A 95 -8.71 14.05 11.47
C ARG A 95 -9.51 15.00 10.58
N VAL A 96 -10.11 14.47 9.52
CA VAL A 96 -10.92 15.19 8.54
C VAL A 96 -12.17 14.37 8.17
N PRO A 97 -13.28 15.01 7.76
CA PRO A 97 -14.43 14.30 7.23
C PRO A 97 -14.04 13.47 6.00
N ARG A 98 -14.65 12.29 5.90
CA ARG A 98 -14.51 11.38 4.76
C ARG A 98 -15.70 11.50 3.82
N LEU A 99 -15.59 11.03 2.58
CA LEU A 99 -16.58 11.10 1.51
C LEU A 99 -17.99 10.74 1.99
N TRP A 100 -18.14 9.65 2.75
CA TRP A 100 -19.44 9.21 3.28
C TRP A 100 -20.10 10.18 4.26
N HIS A 101 -19.34 11.04 4.96
CA HIS A 101 -19.91 12.08 5.80
C HIS A 101 -20.57 13.17 4.94
N TRP A 102 -19.90 13.60 3.87
CA TRP A 102 -20.45 14.56 2.90
C TRP A 102 -21.65 14.01 2.14
N LEU A 103 -21.62 12.73 1.77
CA LEU A 103 -22.74 12.04 1.14
C LEU A 103 -23.96 11.97 2.08
N ALA A 104 -23.74 11.69 3.37
CA ALA A 104 -24.81 11.64 4.36
C ALA A 104 -25.47 13.01 4.59
N GLU A 105 -24.72 14.12 4.52
CA GLU A 105 -25.29 15.47 4.54
C GLU A 105 -26.28 15.72 3.38
N HIS A 106 -26.16 14.94 2.30
CA HIS A 106 -27.06 14.96 1.14
C HIS A 106 -28.08 13.81 1.16
N GLY A 107 -28.24 13.13 2.29
CA GLY A 107 -29.19 12.04 2.47
C GLY A 107 -28.82 10.73 1.76
N LEU A 108 -27.55 10.54 1.39
CA LEU A 108 -27.06 9.33 0.73
C LEU A 108 -26.34 8.41 1.71
N THR A 109 -26.66 7.12 1.62
CA THR A 109 -26.05 6.05 2.42
C THR A 109 -24.84 5.44 1.70
N THR A 110 -23.81 5.04 2.46
CA THR A 110 -22.57 4.48 1.90
C THR A 110 -22.20 3.14 2.54
N GLY A 111 -21.96 2.11 1.73
CA GLY A 111 -21.31 0.87 2.13
C GLY A 111 -19.84 0.87 1.70
N VAL A 112 -18.92 0.65 2.62
CA VAL A 112 -17.47 0.60 2.34
C VAL A 112 -16.92 -0.76 2.76
N VAL A 113 -16.26 -1.47 1.84
CA VAL A 113 -15.71 -2.80 2.10
C VAL A 113 -14.25 -2.87 1.69
N ASN A 114 -13.39 -3.30 2.62
CA ASN A 114 -11.98 -3.60 2.39
C ASN A 114 -11.12 -2.42 1.90
N LEU A 115 -11.60 -1.17 2.02
CA LEU A 115 -10.82 0.03 1.71
C LEU A 115 -9.64 0.19 2.69
N PRO A 116 -8.38 0.31 2.23
CA PRO A 116 -7.24 0.55 3.12
C PRO A 116 -7.41 1.82 3.98
N MET A 117 -6.69 1.89 5.10
CA MET A 117 -6.72 3.04 6.03
C MET A 117 -8.08 3.30 6.72
N THR A 118 -8.94 2.29 6.80
CA THR A 118 -10.24 2.35 7.50
C THR A 118 -10.23 1.72 8.89
N TRP A 119 -9.18 1.00 9.29
CA TRP A 119 -9.04 0.48 10.64
C TRP A 119 -8.35 1.47 11.60
N PRO A 120 -8.78 1.61 12.86
CA PRO A 120 -10.02 1.06 13.43
C PRO A 120 -11.26 1.71 12.80
N PRO A 121 -12.40 1.00 12.69
CA PRO A 121 -13.59 1.58 12.10
C PRO A 121 -14.00 2.84 12.90
N GLN A 122 -14.34 3.90 12.18
CA GLN A 122 -14.86 5.14 12.75
C GLN A 122 -16.39 5.13 12.62
N PRO A 123 -17.14 5.80 13.51
CA PRO A 123 -18.59 5.85 13.42
C PRO A 123 -19.08 6.31 12.04
N MET A 124 -19.96 5.53 11.43
CA MET A 124 -20.57 5.80 10.15
C MET A 124 -21.88 6.57 10.32
N PRO A 125 -22.26 7.41 9.35
CA PRO A 125 -23.59 8.01 9.32
C PRO A 125 -24.70 6.95 9.30
N ALA A 126 -25.90 7.32 9.76
CA ALA A 126 -27.03 6.40 9.82
C ALA A 126 -27.32 5.74 8.45
N GLY A 127 -27.57 4.42 8.46
CA GLY A 127 -27.80 3.62 7.25
C GLY A 127 -26.56 3.34 6.41
N SER A 128 -25.38 3.81 6.84
CA SER A 128 -24.09 3.52 6.20
C SER A 128 -23.30 2.50 7.03
N TYR A 129 -22.32 1.86 6.41
CA TYR A 129 -21.42 0.94 7.10
C TYR A 129 -20.02 0.90 6.49
N VAL A 130 -19.07 0.46 7.29
CA VAL A 130 -17.71 0.12 6.87
C VAL A 130 -17.33 -1.26 7.38
N VAL A 131 -16.69 -2.04 6.51
CA VAL A 131 -15.92 -3.24 6.83
C VAL A 131 -14.47 -2.91 6.49
N THR A 132 -13.60 -2.86 7.50
CA THR A 132 -12.26 -2.30 7.34
C THR A 132 -11.36 -3.17 6.46
N GLY A 133 -10.38 -2.54 5.81
CA GLY A 133 -9.47 -3.18 4.86
C GLY A 133 -8.06 -3.43 5.37
N MET A 134 -7.09 -3.33 4.46
CA MET A 134 -5.66 -3.48 4.75
C MET A 134 -5.24 -2.75 6.02
N LEU A 135 -4.33 -3.37 6.80
CA LEU A 135 -3.88 -2.95 8.13
C LEU A 135 -4.83 -3.26 9.29
N THR A 136 -6.01 -3.83 9.03
CA THR A 136 -6.84 -4.42 10.09
C THR A 136 -6.05 -5.53 10.80
N PRO A 137 -5.82 -5.48 12.12
CA PRO A 137 -4.96 -6.45 12.79
C PRO A 137 -5.53 -7.86 12.67
N SER A 138 -6.79 -8.10 13.00
CA SER A 138 -7.40 -9.42 12.88
C SER A 138 -8.92 -9.31 12.87
N ILE A 139 -9.59 -10.40 12.51
CA ILE A 139 -11.04 -10.56 12.63
C ILE A 139 -11.55 -10.46 14.09
N GLU A 140 -10.64 -10.61 15.06
CA GLU A 140 -10.93 -10.42 16.49
C GLU A 140 -10.86 -8.94 16.92
N SER A 141 -10.26 -8.08 16.10
CA SER A 141 -10.25 -6.63 16.34
C SER A 141 -11.59 -6.03 15.94
N PRO A 142 -11.98 -4.84 16.43
CA PRO A 142 -13.08 -4.09 15.84
C PRO A 142 -12.75 -3.82 14.36
N PHE A 143 -13.55 -4.36 13.45
CA PHE A 143 -13.32 -4.26 11.99
C PHE A 143 -14.59 -3.84 11.22
N THR A 144 -15.69 -3.58 11.92
CA THR A 144 -16.90 -3.04 11.31
C THR A 144 -17.43 -1.86 12.09
N ASP A 145 -18.10 -0.95 11.39
CA ASP A 145 -19.09 -0.06 11.97
C ASP A 145 -20.34 -0.09 11.06
N PRO A 146 -21.54 -0.38 11.59
CA PRO A 146 -21.80 -0.63 13.00
C PRO A 146 -21.28 -2.04 13.43
N PRO A 147 -20.98 -2.26 14.73
CA PRO A 147 -20.25 -3.44 15.20
C PRO A 147 -21.00 -4.77 15.06
N GLU A 148 -22.33 -4.74 14.91
CA GLU A 148 -23.19 -5.92 14.82
C GLU A 148 -22.99 -6.69 13.49
N LEU A 149 -22.44 -6.02 12.46
CA LEU A 149 -22.07 -6.68 11.20
C LEU A 149 -20.93 -7.70 11.36
N ALA A 150 -20.09 -7.54 12.39
CA ALA A 150 -18.88 -8.34 12.56
C ALA A 150 -19.17 -9.84 12.72
N ASP A 151 -20.21 -10.22 13.46
CA ASP A 151 -20.48 -11.62 13.78
C ASP A 151 -20.95 -12.42 12.56
N GLY A 152 -21.80 -11.81 11.72
CA GLY A 152 -22.23 -12.42 10.45
C GLY A 152 -21.05 -12.67 9.51
N LEU A 153 -20.11 -11.72 9.44
CA LEU A 153 -18.91 -11.80 8.61
C LEU A 153 -17.90 -12.83 9.16
N ARG A 154 -17.74 -12.91 10.49
CA ARG A 154 -16.94 -13.96 11.15
C ARG A 154 -17.45 -15.35 10.83
N GLN A 155 -18.76 -15.57 10.95
CA GLN A 155 -19.39 -16.86 10.66
C GLN A 155 -19.28 -17.25 9.18
N ALA A 156 -19.29 -16.26 8.28
CA ALA A 156 -19.04 -16.45 6.85
C ALA A 156 -17.56 -16.69 6.50
N GLY A 157 -16.65 -16.61 7.48
CA GLY A 157 -15.22 -16.84 7.27
C GLY A 157 -14.49 -15.67 6.60
N TYR A 158 -15.01 -14.45 6.72
CA TYR A 158 -14.39 -13.25 6.16
C TYR A 158 -12.93 -13.07 6.62
N VAL A 159 -12.09 -12.54 5.73
CA VAL A 159 -10.68 -12.27 5.99
C VAL A 159 -10.43 -10.77 5.79
N CYS A 160 -10.07 -10.05 6.86
CA CYS A 160 -9.88 -8.60 6.79
C CYS A 160 -8.61 -8.21 6.02
N ASP A 161 -7.49 -8.85 6.34
CA ASP A 161 -6.21 -8.66 5.64
C ASP A 161 -5.51 -10.01 5.59
N LEU A 162 -5.02 -10.41 4.42
CA LEU A 162 -4.21 -11.61 4.32
C LEU A 162 -2.90 -11.32 5.03
N ARG A 163 -2.81 -11.77 6.29
CA ARG A 163 -1.54 -11.92 6.98
C ARG A 163 -0.79 -13.06 6.33
N ILE A 164 -0.14 -12.76 5.20
CA ILE A 164 0.90 -13.62 4.63
C ILE A 164 1.83 -13.91 5.80
N LYS A 165 1.86 -15.15 6.30
CA LYS A 165 2.63 -15.53 7.48
C LYS A 165 4.11 -15.49 7.09
N LEU A 166 4.66 -14.28 7.06
CA LEU A 166 5.98 -13.94 6.56
C LEU A 166 7.06 -14.73 7.30
N HIS A 167 7.43 -15.90 6.79
CA HIS A 167 8.83 -16.25 6.79
C HIS A 167 9.44 -15.60 5.54
N GLU A 168 10.47 -14.77 5.73
CA GLU A 168 11.28 -14.19 4.63
C GLU A 168 11.70 -15.22 3.56
N ARG A 169 11.67 -16.51 3.90
CA ARG A 169 12.00 -17.64 3.01
C ARG A 169 10.89 -17.98 2.02
N ASP A 170 9.63 -17.72 2.33
CA ASP A 170 8.51 -18.12 1.47
C ASP A 170 8.49 -17.27 0.18
N PHE A 171 8.97 -16.03 0.27
CA PHE A 171 9.14 -15.10 -0.87
C PHE A 171 10.38 -15.38 -1.73
N GLN A 172 11.22 -16.34 -1.35
CA GLN A 172 12.48 -16.65 -2.02
C GLN A 172 12.42 -17.97 -2.79
N SER A 173 11.25 -18.60 -2.87
CA SER A 173 11.07 -19.87 -3.57
C SER A 173 9.79 -19.87 -4.39
N ALA A 174 9.82 -20.52 -5.54
CA ALA A 174 8.63 -20.70 -6.38
C ALA A 174 7.47 -21.34 -5.59
N THR A 175 7.75 -22.37 -4.79
CA THR A 175 6.74 -23.05 -3.96
C THR A 175 6.07 -22.12 -2.95
N GLY A 176 6.84 -21.26 -2.27
CA GLY A 176 6.27 -20.32 -1.32
C GLY A 176 5.44 -19.23 -2.00
N MET A 177 5.89 -18.72 -3.16
CA MET A 177 5.10 -17.79 -3.97
C MET A 177 3.80 -18.42 -4.50
N THR A 178 3.83 -19.70 -4.90
CA THR A 178 2.62 -20.45 -5.30
C THR A 178 1.63 -20.52 -4.14
N GLY A 179 2.08 -20.86 -2.93
CA GLY A 179 1.23 -20.90 -1.74
C GLY A 179 0.59 -19.55 -1.43
N ILE A 180 1.35 -18.45 -1.57
CA ILE A 180 0.83 -17.09 -1.39
C ILE A 180 -0.26 -16.76 -2.42
N ALA A 181 -0.03 -17.07 -3.70
CA ALA A 181 -1.04 -16.86 -4.74
C ALA A 181 -2.31 -17.69 -4.47
N GLN A 182 -2.16 -18.94 -4.04
CA GLN A 182 -3.30 -19.78 -3.67
C GLN A 182 -4.06 -19.22 -2.45
N ASP A 183 -3.36 -18.74 -1.43
CA ASP A 183 -3.97 -18.09 -0.27
C ASP A 183 -4.73 -16.82 -0.66
N LEU A 184 -4.16 -15.99 -1.54
CA LEU A 184 -4.82 -14.80 -2.08
C LEU A 184 -6.10 -15.15 -2.85
N HIS A 185 -6.05 -16.20 -3.67
CA HIS A 185 -7.22 -16.70 -4.38
C HIS A 185 -8.32 -17.15 -3.40
N GLN A 186 -7.98 -17.89 -2.34
CA GLN A 186 -8.95 -18.32 -1.33
C GLN A 186 -9.55 -17.14 -0.54
N VAL A 187 -8.74 -16.11 -0.25
CA VAL A 187 -9.24 -14.88 0.39
C VAL A 187 -10.22 -14.15 -0.53
N LEU A 188 -9.92 -14.04 -1.82
CA LEU A 188 -10.81 -13.42 -2.80
C LEU A 188 -12.19 -14.09 -2.81
N LEU A 189 -12.26 -15.43 -2.85
CA LEU A 189 -13.52 -16.19 -2.82
C LEU A 189 -14.33 -15.92 -1.54
N ARG A 190 -13.68 -15.90 -0.38
CA ARG A 190 -14.35 -15.62 0.91
C ARG A 190 -14.84 -14.18 1.00
N ARG A 191 -14.09 -13.24 0.44
CA ARG A 191 -14.50 -11.83 0.38
C ARG A 191 -15.64 -11.59 -0.57
N GLU A 192 -15.66 -12.27 -1.72
CA GLU A 192 -16.80 -12.21 -2.64
C GLU A 192 -18.09 -12.58 -1.90
N GLU A 193 -18.13 -13.73 -1.22
CA GLU A 193 -19.34 -14.14 -0.48
C GLU A 193 -19.80 -13.08 0.53
N ALA A 194 -18.86 -12.49 1.27
CA ALA A 194 -19.15 -11.40 2.20
C ALA A 194 -19.66 -10.13 1.51
N ILE A 195 -19.06 -9.73 0.38
CA ILE A 195 -19.47 -8.56 -0.41
C ILE A 195 -20.90 -8.72 -0.90
N PHE A 196 -21.25 -9.87 -1.47
CA PHE A 196 -22.60 -10.12 -1.99
C PHE A 196 -23.64 -10.20 -0.88
N ARG A 197 -23.29 -10.78 0.27
CA ARG A 197 -24.14 -10.74 1.45
C ARG A 197 -24.38 -9.32 1.94
N LEU A 198 -23.35 -8.49 2.01
CA LEU A 198 -23.48 -7.08 2.42
C LEU A 198 -24.35 -6.28 1.45
N LEU A 199 -24.19 -6.49 0.14
CA LEU A 199 -25.03 -5.87 -0.89
C LEU A 199 -26.51 -6.26 -0.79
N GLN A 200 -26.80 -7.51 -0.40
CA GLN A 200 -28.16 -8.01 -0.22
C GLN A 200 -28.79 -7.53 1.09
N ASP A 201 -28.09 -7.73 2.20
CA ASP A 201 -28.62 -7.52 3.55
C ASP A 201 -28.60 -6.03 3.95
N ASN A 202 -27.70 -5.24 3.38
CA ASN A 202 -27.46 -3.84 3.75
C ASN A 202 -27.33 -2.95 2.48
N PRO A 203 -28.42 -2.70 1.76
CA PRO A 203 -28.38 -1.90 0.54
C PRO A 203 -28.05 -0.44 0.84
N THR A 204 -27.19 0.18 0.02
CA THR A 204 -26.73 1.57 0.17
C THR A 204 -26.76 2.31 -1.17
N ASP A 205 -26.80 3.64 -1.13
CA ASP A 205 -26.83 4.47 -2.36
C ASP A 205 -25.46 4.49 -3.05
N VAL A 206 -24.38 4.39 -2.29
CA VAL A 206 -23.00 4.32 -2.78
C VAL A 206 -22.32 3.10 -2.18
N PHE A 207 -21.79 2.21 -3.01
CA PHE A 207 -21.06 1.03 -2.56
C PHE A 207 -19.62 1.08 -3.06
N THR A 208 -18.66 1.00 -2.14
CA THR A 208 -17.22 0.98 -2.45
C THR A 208 -16.60 -0.31 -1.97
N VAL A 209 -15.90 -1.02 -2.86
CA VAL A 209 -15.10 -2.19 -2.52
C VAL A 209 -13.71 -2.08 -3.11
N VAL A 210 -12.68 -2.45 -2.34
CA VAL A 210 -11.29 -2.49 -2.83
C VAL A 210 -10.76 -3.92 -2.79
N PHE A 211 -10.09 -4.32 -3.87
CA PHE A 211 -9.40 -5.60 -3.97
C PHE A 211 -7.88 -5.36 -4.00
N GLU A 212 -7.17 -5.85 -2.98
CA GLU A 212 -5.71 -5.75 -2.90
C GLU A 212 -4.98 -6.96 -3.50
N THR A 213 -5.71 -7.97 -3.97
CA THR A 213 -5.13 -9.17 -4.62
C THR A 213 -4.15 -8.79 -5.73
N TRP A 214 -4.46 -7.73 -6.48
CA TRP A 214 -3.65 -7.21 -7.57
C TRP A 214 -2.28 -6.74 -7.09
N ASP A 215 -2.22 -5.72 -6.21
CA ASP A 215 -1.02 -5.26 -5.51
C ASP A 215 -0.19 -6.41 -4.91
N ARG A 216 -0.83 -7.29 -4.14
CA ARG A 216 -0.17 -8.39 -3.44
C ARG A 216 0.51 -9.37 -4.38
N LEU A 217 -0.11 -9.72 -5.51
CA LEU A 217 0.50 -10.61 -6.51
C LEU A 217 1.69 -9.94 -7.17
N GLN A 218 1.55 -8.69 -7.59
CA GLN A 218 2.60 -7.96 -8.29
C GLN A 218 3.86 -7.78 -7.43
N HIS A 219 3.71 -7.61 -6.12
CA HIS A 219 4.86 -7.51 -5.20
C HIS A 219 5.79 -8.72 -5.23
N TRP A 220 5.27 -9.93 -5.49
CA TRP A 220 6.01 -11.18 -5.31
C TRP A 220 6.16 -12.00 -6.58
N ALA A 221 5.17 -11.93 -7.48
CA ALA A 221 5.09 -12.76 -8.66
C ALA A 221 5.29 -11.97 -9.97
N TRP A 222 5.87 -10.75 -9.91
CA TRP A 222 6.09 -9.91 -11.10
C TRP A 222 6.77 -10.67 -12.25
N GLN A 223 7.84 -11.40 -11.95
CA GLN A 223 8.55 -12.18 -12.96
C GLN A 223 7.65 -13.25 -13.62
N ALA A 224 6.86 -13.98 -12.83
CA ALA A 224 5.91 -14.97 -13.36
C ALA A 224 4.80 -14.31 -14.21
N ILE A 225 4.38 -13.09 -13.86
CA ILE A 225 3.45 -12.29 -14.67
C ILE A 225 4.09 -11.91 -16.01
N GLU A 226 5.34 -11.42 -16.00
CA GLU A 226 6.07 -11.09 -17.23
C GLU A 226 6.25 -12.32 -18.13
N GLU A 227 6.64 -13.46 -17.56
CA GLU A 227 6.79 -14.74 -18.28
C GLU A 227 5.47 -15.16 -18.94
N LEU A 228 4.35 -15.11 -18.21
CA LEU A 228 3.02 -15.43 -18.74
C LEU A 228 2.58 -14.47 -19.87
N LEU A 229 2.82 -13.18 -19.72
CA LEU A 229 2.39 -12.19 -20.72
C LEU A 229 3.28 -12.20 -21.97
N ALA A 230 4.53 -12.62 -21.84
CA ALA A 230 5.45 -12.79 -22.96
C ALA A 230 5.34 -14.16 -23.65
N ASP A 231 4.51 -15.08 -23.12
CA ASP A 231 4.36 -16.44 -23.64
C ASP A 231 3.81 -16.44 -25.08
N ASP A 232 4.62 -16.97 -26.01
CA ASP A 232 4.27 -17.19 -27.43
C ASP A 232 3.79 -18.63 -27.70
N GLY A 233 3.53 -19.40 -26.63
CA GLY A 233 3.13 -20.80 -26.65
C GLY A 233 4.28 -21.77 -26.31
N SER A 234 5.48 -21.24 -26.01
CA SER A 234 6.66 -22.02 -25.66
C SER A 234 6.92 -22.12 -24.15
N LEU A 235 6.21 -21.36 -23.31
CA LEU A 235 6.41 -21.38 -21.86
C LEU A 235 5.98 -22.72 -21.25
N GLU A 236 6.92 -23.40 -20.59
CA GLU A 236 6.59 -24.51 -19.70
C GLU A 236 5.95 -23.96 -18.41
N ARG A 237 4.62 -24.05 -18.34
CA ARG A 237 3.86 -23.50 -17.22
C ARG A 237 4.16 -24.25 -15.92
N THR A 238 4.39 -23.46 -14.86
CA THR A 238 4.64 -23.97 -13.52
C THR A 238 3.39 -23.81 -12.66
N ALA A 239 3.35 -24.47 -11.49
CA ALA A 239 2.26 -24.26 -10.54
C ALA A 239 2.13 -22.80 -10.06
N LEU A 240 3.23 -22.03 -10.07
CA LEU A 240 3.17 -20.59 -9.81
C LEU A 240 2.45 -19.84 -10.94
N HIS A 241 2.77 -20.17 -12.20
CA HIS A 241 2.13 -19.58 -13.37
C HIS A 241 0.61 -19.79 -13.33
N GLU A 242 0.18 -21.02 -13.09
CA GLU A 242 -1.25 -21.37 -12.97
C GLU A 242 -1.93 -20.63 -11.82
N ALA A 243 -1.30 -20.54 -10.65
CA ALA A 243 -1.86 -19.87 -9.49
C ALA A 243 -2.01 -18.35 -9.71
N VAL A 244 -1.02 -17.71 -10.34
CA VAL A 244 -1.04 -16.28 -10.67
C VAL A 244 -2.15 -15.95 -11.67
N GLU A 245 -2.21 -16.68 -12.80
CA GLU A 245 -3.25 -16.48 -13.81
C GLU A 245 -4.65 -16.70 -13.23
N SER A 246 -4.81 -17.74 -12.39
CA SER A 246 -6.08 -18.03 -11.72
C SER A 246 -6.56 -16.87 -10.86
N CYS A 247 -5.67 -16.19 -10.13
CA CYS A 247 -6.08 -15.06 -9.30
C CYS A 247 -6.62 -13.88 -10.13
N TYR A 248 -5.97 -13.54 -11.24
CA TYR A 248 -6.42 -12.45 -12.12
C TYR A 248 -7.76 -12.77 -12.78
N ARG A 249 -7.89 -14.00 -13.30
CA ARG A 249 -9.15 -14.46 -13.91
C ARG A 249 -10.29 -14.51 -12.89
N GLU A 250 -10.01 -14.97 -11.67
CA GLU A 250 -11.01 -15.02 -10.61
C GLU A 250 -11.44 -13.62 -10.19
N LEU A 251 -10.51 -12.67 -10.08
CA LEU A 251 -10.84 -11.28 -9.78
C LEU A 251 -11.71 -10.66 -10.88
N ASP A 252 -11.40 -10.91 -12.16
CA ASP A 252 -12.25 -10.47 -13.27
C ASP A 252 -13.64 -11.13 -13.23
N ARG A 253 -13.74 -12.41 -12.85
CA ARG A 253 -15.03 -13.09 -12.65
C ARG A 253 -15.85 -12.42 -11.56
N VAL A 254 -15.24 -12.11 -10.41
CA VAL A 254 -15.89 -11.40 -9.30
C VAL A 254 -16.35 -10.01 -9.74
N VAL A 255 -15.52 -9.27 -10.48
CA VAL A 255 -15.91 -7.99 -11.10
C VAL A 255 -17.10 -8.17 -12.05
N GLY A 256 -17.08 -9.19 -12.91
CA GLY A 256 -18.19 -9.51 -13.81
C GLY A 256 -19.49 -9.76 -13.07
N ARG A 257 -19.43 -10.48 -11.94
CA ARG A 257 -20.58 -10.72 -11.08
C ARG A 257 -21.08 -9.43 -10.41
N LEU A 258 -20.19 -8.57 -9.92
CA LEU A 258 -20.55 -7.27 -9.35
C LEU A 258 -21.28 -6.40 -10.39
N LEU A 259 -20.75 -6.34 -11.62
CA LEU A 259 -21.40 -5.63 -12.72
C LEU A 259 -22.76 -6.23 -13.08
N ALA A 260 -22.91 -7.56 -13.06
CA ALA A 260 -24.15 -8.23 -13.44
C ALA A 260 -25.27 -8.11 -12.39
N GLU A 261 -24.93 -8.17 -11.11
CA GLU A 261 -25.92 -8.23 -10.02
C GLU A 261 -26.11 -6.92 -9.27
N ALA A 262 -25.11 -6.03 -9.26
CA ALA A 262 -25.15 -4.78 -8.50
C ALA A 262 -25.13 -3.52 -9.38
N ALA A 263 -24.86 -3.60 -10.69
CA ALA A 263 -24.95 -2.44 -11.58
C ALA A 263 -26.20 -2.51 -12.47
N ALA A 264 -27.17 -1.64 -12.19
CA ALA A 264 -28.32 -1.40 -13.06
C ALA A 264 -27.95 -0.40 -14.18
N PRO A 265 -28.78 -0.22 -15.23
CA PRO A 265 -28.52 0.74 -16.29
C PRO A 265 -28.26 2.19 -15.82
N GLU A 266 -28.86 2.57 -14.69
CA GLU A 266 -28.68 3.88 -14.04
C GLU A 266 -27.52 3.93 -13.03
N THR A 267 -26.91 2.80 -12.70
CA THR A 267 -25.76 2.74 -11.78
C THR A 267 -24.52 3.29 -12.48
N HIS A 268 -23.88 4.28 -11.89
CA HIS A 268 -22.54 4.71 -12.30
C HIS A 268 -21.50 3.74 -11.72
N VAL A 269 -20.59 3.24 -12.55
CA VAL A 269 -19.51 2.33 -12.10
C VAL A 269 -18.16 2.98 -12.31
N PHE A 270 -17.39 3.14 -11.23
CA PHE A 270 -16.02 3.64 -11.27
C PHE A 270 -15.03 2.52 -10.94
N PHE A 271 -14.09 2.30 -11.85
CA PHE A 271 -12.87 1.53 -11.58
C PHE A 271 -11.75 2.51 -11.24
N LEU A 272 -11.02 2.23 -10.18
CA LEU A 272 -9.93 3.10 -9.76
C LEU A 272 -8.78 2.30 -9.17
N SER A 273 -7.59 2.84 -9.31
CA SER A 273 -6.38 2.36 -8.66
C SER A 273 -5.70 3.52 -7.97
N ASP A 274 -5.16 3.24 -6.80
CA ASP A 274 -4.41 4.17 -5.96
C ASP A 274 -3.02 4.46 -6.52
N HIS A 275 -2.38 3.49 -7.17
CA HIS A 275 -1.11 3.64 -7.89
C HIS A 275 -0.93 2.56 -8.96
N GLY A 276 0.05 2.78 -9.84
CA GLY A 276 0.50 1.73 -10.77
C GLY A 276 1.51 0.77 -10.14
N PHE A 277 2.20 0.02 -10.99
CA PHE A 277 3.23 -0.93 -10.56
C PHE A 277 4.27 -1.13 -11.66
N GLY A 278 5.45 -1.62 -11.29
CA GLY A 278 6.52 -1.91 -12.24
C GLY A 278 7.51 -2.95 -11.72
N PRO A 279 8.43 -3.43 -12.58
CA PRO A 279 9.42 -4.42 -12.21
C PRO A 279 10.40 -3.87 -11.18
N LEU A 280 10.69 -4.67 -10.15
CA LEU A 280 11.78 -4.40 -9.22
C LEU A 280 13.07 -5.06 -9.73
N ARG A 281 13.93 -4.30 -10.42
CA ARG A 281 15.24 -4.79 -10.91
C ARG A 281 16.37 -4.51 -9.93
N TYR A 282 16.37 -3.33 -9.31
CA TYR A 282 17.41 -2.89 -8.39
C TYR A 282 16.81 -2.22 -7.15
N ARG A 283 17.60 -2.09 -6.08
CA ARG A 283 17.23 -1.35 -4.88
C ARG A 283 18.26 -0.25 -4.62
N PHE A 284 17.79 0.99 -4.57
CA PHE A 284 18.61 2.12 -4.18
C PHE A 284 18.56 2.32 -2.67
N HIS A 285 19.70 2.13 -1.99
CA HIS A 285 19.81 2.25 -0.54
C HIS A 285 20.12 3.69 -0.12
N VAL A 286 19.08 4.50 0.04
CA VAL A 286 19.18 5.96 0.28
C VAL A 286 20.03 6.29 1.52
N ASP A 287 19.84 5.61 2.65
CA ASP A 287 20.64 5.88 3.87
C ASP A 287 22.14 5.64 3.65
N GLN A 288 22.49 4.58 2.92
CA GLN A 288 23.88 4.25 2.60
C GLN A 288 24.47 5.32 1.67
N TRP A 289 23.71 5.72 0.65
CA TRP A 289 24.12 6.79 -0.26
C TRP A 289 24.31 8.12 0.48
N LEU A 290 23.36 8.53 1.34
CA LEU A 290 23.49 9.73 2.18
C LEU A 290 24.73 9.67 3.08
N ALA A 291 25.10 8.49 3.56
CA ALA A 291 26.29 8.30 4.39
C ALA A 291 27.59 8.46 3.58
N GLU A 292 27.64 7.90 2.36
CA GLU A 292 28.78 8.05 1.44
C GLU A 292 29.00 9.51 1.02
N GLN A 293 27.92 10.28 0.90
CA GLN A 293 27.97 11.72 0.62
C GLN A 293 28.25 12.59 1.86
N GLY A 294 28.23 11.99 3.07
CA GLY A 294 28.54 12.68 4.33
C GLY A 294 27.37 13.43 4.99
N TRP A 295 26.13 13.23 4.53
CA TRP A 295 24.94 13.80 5.18
C TRP A 295 24.35 12.93 6.27
N LEU A 296 24.58 11.62 6.21
CA LEU A 296 24.22 10.67 7.26
C LEU A 296 25.47 10.11 7.94
N VAL A 297 25.44 9.93 9.25
CA VAL A 297 26.55 9.34 10.00
C VAL A 297 26.05 8.13 10.75
N TYR A 298 26.70 6.98 10.56
CA TYR A 298 26.47 5.81 11.40
C TYR A 298 27.36 5.85 12.65
N THR A 299 26.84 5.33 13.76
CA THR A 299 27.58 5.11 14.99
C THR A 299 28.71 4.09 14.77
N THR A 300 29.91 4.58 14.44
CA THR A 300 31.10 3.73 14.32
C THR A 300 31.49 3.23 15.72
N GLY A 301 31.27 1.94 16.00
CA GLY A 301 31.69 1.33 17.27
C GLY A 301 31.08 -0.03 17.64
N LYS A 302 29.95 -0.44 17.05
CA LYS A 302 29.31 -1.76 17.37
C LYS A 302 28.94 -2.63 16.17
N ALA A 303 28.97 -2.08 14.95
CA ALA A 303 28.63 -2.82 13.72
C ALA A 303 29.68 -3.88 13.35
N THR A 304 30.97 -3.60 13.56
CA THR A 304 32.09 -4.49 13.26
C THR A 304 32.15 -5.73 14.17
N MET A 305 31.69 -5.60 15.42
CA MET A 305 31.65 -6.74 16.37
C MET A 305 30.47 -7.68 16.09
N ARG A 306 29.33 -7.15 15.63
CA ARG A 306 28.13 -7.95 15.30
C ARG A 306 28.26 -8.72 13.97
N GLN A 307 29.02 -8.21 13.00
CA GLN A 307 29.31 -8.96 11.77
C GLN A 307 30.17 -10.20 12.04
N ARG A 308 31.03 -10.17 13.07
CA ARG A 308 31.83 -11.34 13.51
C ARG A 308 31.04 -12.40 14.29
N LEU A 309 29.87 -12.06 14.85
CA LEU A 309 29.05 -12.96 15.67
C LEU A 309 27.95 -13.72 14.89
N ARG A 310 27.91 -13.59 13.55
CA ARG A 310 26.82 -14.13 12.71
C ARG A 310 26.95 -15.60 12.29
N ALA A 311 27.84 -16.39 12.89
CA ALA A 311 27.79 -17.86 12.81
C ALA A 311 28.21 -18.49 14.15
N PRO A 312 27.55 -19.54 14.70
CA PRO A 312 26.33 -20.26 14.29
C PRO A 312 25.25 -20.26 15.41
N LEU A 313 24.34 -19.28 15.43
CA LEU A 313 23.20 -19.24 16.38
C LEU A 313 21.85 -19.66 15.75
N ARG A 314 21.87 -20.31 14.58
CA ARG A 314 20.66 -20.71 13.84
C ARG A 314 19.76 -21.71 14.59
N ARG A 315 20.27 -22.46 15.57
CA ARG A 315 19.49 -23.49 16.30
C ARG A 315 18.68 -22.97 17.49
N VAL A 316 19.01 -21.81 18.07
CA VAL A 316 18.39 -21.33 19.34
C VAL A 316 17.09 -20.53 19.12
N LYS A 317 16.88 -19.98 17.92
CA LYS A 317 15.70 -19.14 17.60
C LYS A 317 14.33 -19.84 17.74
N ARG A 318 14.28 -21.16 17.84
CA ARG A 318 13.03 -21.94 17.96
C ARG A 318 12.39 -21.90 19.36
N LEU A 319 13.12 -21.47 20.39
CA LEU A 319 12.65 -21.54 21.79
C LEU A 319 12.27 -20.19 22.41
N ILE A 320 12.37 -19.08 21.67
CA ILE A 320 12.13 -17.74 22.22
C ILE A 320 10.71 -17.27 21.86
N PRO A 321 9.88 -16.84 22.84
CA PRO A 321 8.54 -16.29 22.60
C PRO A 321 8.55 -15.13 21.60
N ARG A 322 7.59 -15.11 20.67
CA ARG A 322 7.52 -14.12 19.57
C ARG A 322 7.51 -12.66 20.04
N THR A 323 6.91 -12.36 21.20
CA THR A 323 6.86 -11.02 21.80
C THR A 323 8.26 -10.48 22.15
N LEU A 324 9.16 -11.35 22.62
CA LEU A 324 10.56 -11.00 22.90
C LEU A 324 11.37 -10.82 21.61
N LEU A 325 11.08 -11.60 20.56
CA LEU A 325 11.69 -11.43 19.24
C LEU A 325 11.26 -10.13 18.54
N GLN A 326 10.00 -9.71 18.71
CA GLN A 326 9.47 -8.45 18.16
C GLN A 326 10.13 -7.24 18.84
N ARG A 327 10.26 -7.26 20.17
CA ARG A 327 11.07 -6.28 20.93
C ARG A 327 12.55 -6.30 20.53
N GLY A 328 13.11 -7.48 20.27
CA GLY A 328 14.49 -7.64 19.78
C GLY A 328 14.74 -7.11 18.36
N ARG A 329 13.74 -7.19 17.47
CA ARG A 329 13.78 -6.57 16.13
C ARG A 329 13.59 -5.05 16.19
N GLN A 330 12.77 -4.54 17.11
CA GLN A 330 12.68 -3.11 17.43
C GLN A 330 14.01 -2.56 17.99
N ALA A 331 14.74 -3.37 18.78
CA ALA A 331 16.09 -3.05 19.26
C ALA A 331 17.19 -3.05 18.18
N LEU A 332 16.83 -3.32 16.92
CA LEU A 332 17.70 -3.33 15.73
C LEU A 332 17.29 -2.28 14.68
N ALA A 333 16.41 -1.33 15.03
CA ALA A 333 16.00 -0.27 14.12
C ALA A 333 17.23 0.48 13.57
N VAL A 334 17.30 0.66 12.24
CA VAL A 334 18.39 1.36 11.55
C VAL A 334 18.60 2.75 12.14
N SER A 335 17.52 3.41 12.57
CA SER A 335 17.54 4.68 13.31
C SER A 335 18.45 4.66 14.54
N ARG A 336 18.57 3.54 15.26
CA ARG A 336 19.47 3.41 16.43
C ARG A 336 20.93 3.15 16.07
N LEU A 337 21.22 2.92 14.79
CA LEU A 337 22.58 2.83 14.26
C LEU A 337 23.08 4.18 13.74
N ILE A 338 22.20 5.18 13.59
CA ILE A 338 22.51 6.53 13.13
C ILE A 338 22.99 7.38 14.32
N ASP A 339 24.07 8.13 14.09
CA ASP A 339 24.57 9.18 14.98
C ASP A 339 23.81 10.47 14.65
N TRP A 340 22.72 10.72 15.39
CA TRP A 340 21.79 11.81 15.09
C TRP A 340 22.39 13.19 15.31
N ASP A 341 23.30 13.34 16.26
CA ASP A 341 23.96 14.61 16.58
C ASP A 341 24.84 15.11 15.42
N ARG A 342 25.23 14.21 14.51
CA ARG A 342 26.09 14.51 13.35
C ARG A 342 25.40 14.31 12.00
N THR A 343 24.24 13.68 12.00
CA THR A 343 23.46 13.40 10.78
C THR A 343 22.66 14.62 10.38
N ARG A 344 22.86 15.14 9.18
CA ARG A 344 22.18 16.32 8.61
C ARG A 344 20.93 15.97 7.81
N ALA A 345 20.88 14.76 7.22
CA ALA A 345 19.71 14.26 6.49
C ALA A 345 19.61 12.73 6.59
N TYR A 346 18.40 12.20 6.48
CA TYR A 346 18.11 10.77 6.56
C TYR A 346 16.93 10.39 5.66
N SER A 347 16.80 9.12 5.32
CA SER A 347 15.70 8.67 4.46
C SER A 347 14.40 8.40 5.22
N GLY A 348 13.30 8.48 4.48
CA GLY A 348 11.97 8.02 4.89
C GLY A 348 11.89 6.51 5.14
N TYR A 349 10.70 5.96 5.35
CA TYR A 349 10.56 4.50 5.48
C TYR A 349 10.85 3.86 4.13
N ALA A 350 11.30 2.60 4.15
CA ALA A 350 11.50 1.84 2.92
C ALA A 350 10.19 1.90 2.10
N MET A 351 10.29 2.37 0.84
CA MET A 351 9.23 2.68 -0.13
C MET A 351 8.73 4.15 -0.19
N GLU A 352 9.10 5.03 0.74
CA GLU A 352 8.66 6.44 0.67
C GLU A 352 9.38 7.27 -0.40
N HIS A 353 10.52 6.81 -0.90
CA HIS A 353 11.40 7.58 -1.80
C HIS A 353 11.53 9.05 -1.36
N ALA A 354 11.83 9.22 -0.07
CA ALA A 354 11.76 10.48 0.64
C ALA A 354 13.04 10.71 1.44
N ILE A 355 13.43 11.99 1.56
CA ILE A 355 14.55 12.47 2.36
C ILE A 355 14.04 13.56 3.30
N TYR A 356 14.43 13.44 4.55
CA TYR A 356 14.19 14.40 5.62
C TYR A 356 15.51 15.07 6.01
N LEU A 357 15.47 16.39 6.17
CA LEU A 357 16.52 17.15 6.83
C LEU A 357 16.38 16.99 8.34
N ASN A 358 17.50 16.74 9.02
CA ASN A 358 17.53 16.62 10.48
C ASN A 358 17.60 18.00 11.15
N LEU A 359 16.55 18.81 10.96
CA LEU A 359 16.50 20.21 11.39
C LEU A 359 16.31 20.36 12.91
N ARG A 360 17.09 21.24 13.53
CA ARG A 360 16.92 21.65 14.93
C ARG A 360 15.52 22.23 15.15
N GLY A 361 14.84 21.76 16.19
CA GLY A 361 13.50 22.22 16.57
C GLY A 361 12.35 21.59 15.79
N ARG A 362 12.63 20.82 14.72
CA ARG A 362 11.63 20.00 14.03
C ARG A 362 11.81 18.52 14.34
N GLU A 363 13.03 18.01 14.17
CA GLU A 363 13.34 16.61 14.45
C GLU A 363 13.75 16.41 15.92
N PRO A 364 13.46 15.24 16.51
CA PRO A 364 13.79 14.92 17.90
C PRO A 364 15.26 15.18 18.29
N TYR A 365 16.18 14.92 17.36
CA TYR A 365 17.62 15.03 17.54
C TYR A 365 18.25 15.85 16.40
N GLY A 366 17.57 16.94 16.02
CA GLY A 366 17.99 17.81 14.93
C GLY A 366 19.40 18.34 15.08
N SER A 367 20.30 18.03 14.14
CA SER A 367 21.68 18.54 14.14
C SER A 367 21.87 19.77 13.22
N LEU A 368 21.03 19.91 12.19
CA LEU A 368 21.14 20.90 11.15
C LEU A 368 20.44 22.21 11.55
N ASP A 369 21.14 23.34 11.39
CA ASP A 369 20.52 24.65 11.57
C ASP A 369 19.46 24.91 10.48
N PRO A 370 18.23 25.32 10.82
CA PRO A 370 17.22 25.67 9.83
C PRO A 370 17.68 26.69 8.77
N ALA A 371 18.61 27.60 9.12
CA ALA A 371 19.17 28.57 8.17
C ALA A 371 19.99 27.89 7.05
N ASP A 372 20.62 26.75 7.33
CA ASP A 372 21.43 25.99 6.37
C ASP A 372 20.58 24.99 5.57
N GLY A 373 19.32 24.76 5.97
CA GLY A 373 18.46 23.70 5.42
C GLY A 373 18.28 23.78 3.91
N GLY A 374 18.03 24.98 3.37
CA GLY A 374 17.85 25.19 1.93
C GLY A 374 19.10 24.87 1.11
N GLN A 375 20.29 25.21 1.63
CA GLN A 375 21.57 24.90 0.98
C GLN A 375 21.82 23.39 0.95
N VAL A 376 21.63 22.70 2.09
CA VAL A 376 21.81 21.25 2.19
C VAL A 376 20.84 20.51 1.28
N LEU A 377 19.57 20.91 1.26
CA LEU A 377 18.56 20.30 0.40
C LEU A 377 18.95 20.41 -1.08
N GLY A 378 19.42 21.59 -1.51
CA GLY A 378 19.88 21.80 -2.89
C GLY A 378 21.07 20.90 -3.27
N GLN A 379 22.04 20.75 -2.36
CA GLN A 379 23.18 19.85 -2.58
C GLN A 379 22.75 18.38 -2.69
N ILE A 380 21.84 17.95 -1.83
CA ILE A 380 21.28 16.59 -1.87
C ILE A 380 20.52 16.37 -3.17
N GLU A 381 19.67 17.32 -3.57
CA GLU A 381 18.88 17.24 -4.79
C GLU A 381 19.76 17.12 -6.05
N GLU A 382 20.78 17.97 -6.18
CA GLU A 382 21.74 17.91 -7.28
C GLU A 382 22.49 16.57 -7.32
N ALA A 383 23.02 16.13 -6.17
CA ALA A 383 23.74 14.86 -6.08
C ALA A 383 22.84 13.65 -6.37
N LEU A 384 21.57 13.71 -5.95
CA LEU A 384 20.59 12.66 -6.15
C LEU A 384 20.23 12.50 -7.63
N LEU A 385 20.01 13.61 -8.34
CA LEU A 385 19.80 13.63 -9.79
C LEU A 385 21.05 13.21 -10.59
N ALA A 386 22.24 13.33 -10.00
CA ALA A 386 23.49 12.90 -10.59
C ALA A 386 23.77 11.38 -10.45
N VAL A 387 23.00 10.65 -9.63
CA VAL A 387 23.21 9.21 -9.43
C VAL A 387 22.98 8.46 -10.75
N ARG A 388 23.93 7.58 -11.10
CA ARG A 388 23.87 6.69 -12.27
C ARG A 388 24.02 5.25 -11.81
N ASP A 389 23.31 4.34 -12.47
CA ASP A 389 23.53 2.91 -12.28
C ASP A 389 24.93 2.56 -12.81
N PRO A 390 25.82 1.97 -12.00
CA PRO A 390 27.18 1.65 -12.42
C PRO A 390 27.25 0.63 -13.57
N HIS A 391 26.18 -0.14 -13.84
CA HIS A 391 26.18 -1.14 -14.92
C HIS A 391 25.69 -0.56 -16.24
N SER A 392 24.52 0.09 -16.25
CA SER A 392 23.91 0.64 -17.47
C SER A 392 24.34 2.07 -17.77
N GLY A 393 24.84 2.82 -16.79
CA GLY A 393 25.10 4.25 -16.89
C GLY A 393 23.84 5.12 -16.94
N LEU A 394 22.65 4.53 -16.83
CA LEU A 394 21.38 5.27 -16.86
C LEU A 394 21.15 6.01 -15.52
N PRO A 395 20.41 7.14 -15.53
CA PRO A 395 19.96 7.79 -14.29
C PRO A 395 19.20 6.82 -13.39
N VAL A 396 19.50 6.82 -12.08
CA VAL A 396 18.72 6.05 -11.09
C VAL A 396 17.47 6.81 -10.67
N VAL A 397 17.59 8.13 -10.57
CA VAL A 397 16.50 9.02 -10.16
C VAL A 397 16.01 9.76 -11.39
N GLN A 398 14.72 9.61 -11.67
CA GLN A 398 14.07 10.26 -12.81
C GLN A 398 13.77 11.73 -12.51
N LYS A 399 13.26 11.99 -11.31
CA LYS A 399 12.76 13.31 -10.92
C LYS A 399 12.75 13.47 -9.40
N THR A 400 13.02 14.69 -8.95
CA THR A 400 12.85 15.12 -7.57
C THR A 400 11.64 16.06 -7.44
N TYR A 401 11.10 16.13 -6.23
CA TYR A 401 10.00 17.01 -5.85
C TYR A 401 10.33 17.58 -4.49
N ARG A 402 10.42 18.90 -4.37
CA ARG A 402 10.44 19.53 -3.06
C ARG A 402 9.04 19.45 -2.46
N ARG A 403 9.00 19.35 -1.14
CA ARG A 403 7.77 19.31 -0.33
C ARG A 403 6.69 20.30 -0.81
N GLU A 404 7.12 21.52 -1.09
CA GLU A 404 6.24 22.67 -1.39
C GLU A 404 5.63 22.61 -2.79
N GLU A 405 6.20 21.78 -3.67
CA GLU A 405 5.67 21.55 -5.01
C GLU A 405 4.47 20.58 -4.99
N VAL A 406 4.48 19.62 -4.06
CA VAL A 406 3.53 18.49 -4.05
C VAL A 406 2.53 18.52 -2.90
N TYR A 407 2.88 19.12 -1.77
CA TYR A 407 2.04 19.11 -0.59
C TYR A 407 1.51 20.50 -0.24
N ARG A 408 0.19 20.57 -0.08
CA ARG A 408 -0.54 21.75 0.38
C ARG A 408 -1.49 21.35 1.50
N GLY A 409 -1.65 22.23 2.48
CA GLY A 409 -2.55 22.02 3.62
C GLY A 409 -1.83 22.03 4.97
N ARG A 410 -2.62 21.92 6.04
CA ARG A 410 -2.20 22.15 7.43
C ARG A 410 -1.09 21.22 7.93
N TYR A 411 -0.88 20.08 7.29
CA TYR A 411 0.11 19.09 7.71
C TYR A 411 1.38 19.10 6.88
N SER A 412 1.48 19.97 5.86
CA SER A 412 2.62 19.99 4.93
C SER A 412 3.95 20.17 5.65
N ALA A 413 3.99 20.88 6.78
CA ALA A 413 5.20 21.06 7.58
C ALA A 413 5.82 19.73 8.11
N ASN A 414 5.02 18.66 8.23
CA ASN A 414 5.45 17.35 8.72
C ASN A 414 5.87 16.39 7.61
N ALA A 415 5.72 16.80 6.35
CA ALA A 415 6.05 15.97 5.21
C ALA A 415 7.58 15.94 4.96
N PRO A 416 8.09 14.95 4.21
CA PRO A 416 9.49 14.95 3.78
C PRO A 416 9.89 16.23 3.04
N ASP A 417 11.16 16.65 3.17
CA ASP A 417 11.66 17.86 2.52
C ASP A 417 11.90 17.66 1.01
N LEU A 418 12.35 16.46 0.64
CA LEU A 418 12.56 16.05 -0.74
C LEU A 418 11.96 14.67 -0.99
N LEU A 419 11.25 14.54 -2.09
CA LEU A 419 10.73 13.27 -2.60
C LEU A 419 11.32 13.02 -3.98
N PHE A 420 11.33 11.77 -4.42
CA PHE A 420 11.86 11.44 -5.72
C PHE A 420 11.19 10.21 -6.34
N THR A 421 11.27 10.11 -7.67
CA THR A 421 10.89 8.91 -8.42
C THR A 421 12.13 8.28 -9.03
N LEU A 422 12.15 6.95 -9.03
CA LEU A 422 13.20 6.18 -9.72
C LEU A 422 12.89 6.12 -11.22
N ALA A 423 13.94 6.01 -12.04
CA ALA A 423 13.85 5.96 -13.50
C ALA A 423 13.59 4.55 -14.05
#